data_AF-A0A3B0SYW4-F1
#
_entry.id   AF-A0A3B0SYW4-F1
#
_cell.length_a   1.000
_cell.length_b   1.000
_cell.length_c   1.000
_cell.angle_alpha   90.00
_cell.angle_beta   90.00
_cell.angle_gamma   90.00
#
_symmetry.space_group_name_H-M   'P 1'
#
loop_
_entity.id
_entity.type
_entity.pdbx_description
1 polymer ?
#
loop_
_entity_poly.entity_id
_entity_poly.type
_entity_poly.pdbx_seq_one_letter_code
_entity_poly.pdbx_strand_id
1 'polypeptide(L)'
;MRGENLTSSASGKLRLDFHTAIGPVFIRNKAYLETKVGEIVDWAKTNNAALYMGEFGVGYPCFQNDKGGLQFVKDMVDINKANNIHFTYDVYHEDNFGLYLGLADFLKKPS
;
A
#
# COMPACT_ATOMS: atom_id res chain seq x y z
N MET A 1 21.23 8.16 1.85
CA MET A 1 22.14 7.55 2.84
C MET A 1 23.35 8.44 2.96
N ARG A 2 23.62 8.95 4.17
CA ARG A 2 24.85 9.71 4.44
C ARG A 2 25.83 8.75 5.10
N GLY A 3 27.00 8.55 4.49
CA GLY A 3 28.09 7.84 5.14
C GLY A 3 28.81 8.80 6.08
N GLU A 4 29.03 8.41 7.33
CA GLU A 4 29.83 9.14 8.31
C GLU A 4 31.05 8.28 8.68
N ASN A 5 32.20 8.92 8.94
CA ASN A 5 33.47 8.26 9.27
C ASN A 5 33.96 7.21 8.24
N LEU A 6 33.77 7.48 6.95
CA LEU A 6 34.26 6.60 5.89
C LEU A 6 35.77 6.80 5.68
N THR A 7 36.50 5.70 5.51
CA THR A 7 37.90 5.73 5.10
C THR A 7 38.02 6.27 3.67
N SER A 8 39.17 6.84 3.31
CA SER A 8 39.44 7.33 1.94
C SER A 8 39.38 6.24 0.87
N SER A 9 39.42 4.96 1.27
CA SER A 9 39.28 3.78 0.43
C SER A 9 37.85 3.26 0.30
N ALA A 10 36.87 3.87 0.98
CA ALA A 10 35.49 3.41 0.93
C ALA A 10 34.90 3.61 -0.48
N SER A 11 34.22 2.59 -0.99
CA SER A 11 33.46 2.66 -2.24
C SER A 11 32.04 2.15 -2.05
N GLY A 12 31.07 2.85 -2.65
CA GLY A 12 29.69 2.38 -2.75
C GLY A 12 29.52 1.55 -4.02
N LYS A 13 28.82 0.42 -3.91
CA LYS A 13 28.41 -0.38 -5.08
C LYS A 13 26.89 -0.38 -5.17
N LEU A 14 26.37 0.06 -6.30
CA LEU A 14 24.97 -0.16 -6.63
C LEU A 14 24.86 -1.56 -7.21
N ARG A 15 24.01 -2.41 -6.61
CA ARG A 15 23.74 -3.76 -7.11
C ARG A 15 22.33 -3.79 -7.69
N LEU A 16 22.21 -4.34 -8.89
CA LEU A 16 20.94 -4.70 -9.52
C LEU A 16 20.93 -6.22 -9.66
N ASP A 17 19.97 -6.86 -9.01
CA ASP A 17 19.79 -8.31 -9.05
C ASP A 17 18.62 -8.67 -9.96
N PHE A 18 18.78 -9.80 -10.67
CA PHE A 18 17.75 -10.37 -11.52
C PHE A 18 17.35 -11.72 -10.95
N HIS A 19 16.04 -11.96 -10.89
CA HIS A 19 15.46 -13.20 -10.41
C HIS A 19 14.51 -13.74 -11.46
N THR A 20 14.47 -15.06 -11.62
CA THR A 20 13.40 -15.73 -12.36
C THR A 20 12.15 -15.80 -11.49
N ALA A 21 10.98 -15.54 -12.09
CA ALA A 21 9.69 -15.69 -11.43
C ALA A 21 9.05 -17.01 -11.86
N ILE A 22 8.38 -17.69 -10.93
CA ILE A 22 7.46 -18.78 -11.24
C ILE A 22 6.06 -18.17 -11.22
N GLY A 23 5.36 -18.23 -12.36
CA GLY A 23 4.04 -17.63 -12.53
C GLY A 23 4.07 -16.24 -13.17
N PRO A 24 2.88 -15.59 -13.30
CA PRO A 24 2.76 -14.31 -13.96
C PRO A 24 3.49 -13.19 -13.21
N VAL A 25 4.20 -12.35 -13.98
CA VAL A 25 4.78 -11.11 -13.47
C VAL A 25 3.77 -10.00 -13.66
N PHE A 26 3.38 -9.37 -12.56
CA PHE A 26 2.43 -8.26 -12.59
C PHE A 26 3.13 -6.91 -12.44
N ILE A 27 2.48 -5.89 -13.01
CA ILE A 27 2.72 -4.50 -12.63
C ILE A 27 1.81 -4.12 -11.45
N ARG A 28 2.15 -3.05 -10.74
CA ARG A 28 1.35 -2.56 -9.60
C ARG A 28 0.04 -1.93 -10.10
N ASN A 29 -0.99 -2.76 -10.30
CA ASN A 29 -2.32 -2.37 -10.76
C ASN A 29 -3.41 -3.24 -10.09
N LYS A 30 -4.67 -3.02 -10.45
CA LYS A 30 -5.80 -3.78 -9.92
C LYS A 30 -5.67 -5.30 -10.14
N ALA A 31 -5.21 -5.75 -11.30
CA ALA A 31 -5.07 -7.18 -11.60
C ALA A 31 -4.07 -7.89 -10.66
N TYR A 32 -2.98 -7.19 -10.28
CA TYR A 32 -2.08 -7.67 -9.24
C TYR A 32 -2.79 -7.83 -7.89
N LEU A 33 -3.55 -6.81 -7.48
CA LEU A 33 -4.29 -6.81 -6.22
C LEU A 33 -5.36 -7.91 -6.19
N GLU A 34 -6.12 -8.08 -7.28
CA GLU A 34 -7.12 -9.14 -7.45
C GLU A 34 -6.48 -10.52 -7.33
N THR A 35 -5.31 -10.73 -7.94
CA THR A 35 -4.59 -12.01 -7.82
C THR A 35 -4.19 -12.27 -6.37
N LYS A 36 -3.63 -11.28 -5.67
CA LYS A 36 -3.15 -11.45 -4.29
C LYS A 36 -4.25 -11.58 -3.26
N VAL A 37 -5.32 -10.81 -3.37
CA VAL A 37 -6.49 -10.99 -2.51
C VAL A 37 -7.19 -12.31 -2.85
N GLY A 38 -7.26 -12.68 -4.13
CA GLY A 38 -7.84 -13.93 -4.61
C GLY A 38 -7.20 -15.17 -3.99
N GLU A 39 -5.87 -15.21 -3.89
CA GLU A 39 -5.15 -16.30 -3.20
C GLU A 39 -5.66 -16.53 -1.76
N ILE A 40 -5.95 -15.45 -1.02
CA ILE A 40 -6.48 -15.52 0.34
C ILE A 40 -7.97 -15.89 0.36
N VAL A 41 -8.74 -15.38 -0.59
CA VAL A 41 -10.17 -15.71 -0.75
C VAL A 41 -10.36 -17.19 -1.04
N ASP A 42 -9.55 -17.76 -1.94
CA ASP A 42 -9.63 -19.18 -2.30
C ASP A 42 -9.25 -20.07 -1.12
N TRP A 43 -8.22 -19.66 -0.36
CA TRP A 43 -7.90 -20.31 0.90
C TRP A 43 -9.07 -20.26 1.89
N ALA A 44 -9.69 -19.10 2.08
CA ALA A 44 -10.79 -18.93 3.04
C ALA A 44 -12.02 -19.78 2.67
N LYS A 45 -12.37 -19.82 1.37
CA LYS A 45 -13.43 -20.69 0.85
C LYS A 45 -13.15 -22.15 1.12
N THR A 46 -11.92 -22.60 0.86
CA THR A 46 -11.48 -23.98 1.09
C THR A 46 -11.58 -24.38 2.56
N ASN A 47 -11.35 -23.43 3.47
CA ASN A 47 -11.33 -23.67 4.92
C ASN A 47 -12.62 -23.25 5.63
N ASN A 48 -13.66 -22.83 4.90
CA ASN A 48 -14.90 -22.27 5.47
C ASN A 48 -14.63 -21.16 6.51
N ALA A 49 -13.68 -20.27 6.21
CA ALA A 49 -13.24 -19.19 7.08
C ALA A 49 -13.84 -17.85 6.64
N ALA A 50 -14.24 -17.02 7.61
CA ALA A 50 -14.60 -15.63 7.35
C ALA A 50 -13.34 -14.76 7.20
N LEU A 51 -13.39 -13.78 6.31
CA LEU A 51 -12.30 -12.83 6.10
C LEU A 51 -12.67 -11.43 6.58
N TYR A 52 -11.71 -10.81 7.27
CA TYR A 52 -11.74 -9.40 7.64
C TYR A 52 -10.37 -8.79 7.35
N MET A 53 -10.34 -7.72 6.56
CA MET A 53 -9.12 -6.95 6.26
C MET A 53 -8.98 -5.82 7.27
N GLY A 54 -8.24 -6.08 8.33
CA GLY A 54 -8.09 -5.14 9.44
C GLY A 54 -7.42 -3.83 9.05
N GLU A 55 -6.49 -3.87 8.09
CA GLU A 55 -5.72 -2.70 7.66
C GLU A 55 -5.46 -2.77 6.15
N PHE A 56 -5.70 -1.67 5.47
CA PHE A 56 -5.13 -1.37 4.16
C PHE A 56 -5.04 0.15 3.99
N GLY A 57 -4.02 0.59 3.26
CA GLY A 57 -3.76 2.00 3.04
C GLY A 57 -2.47 2.22 2.28
N VAL A 58 -2.17 3.48 1.99
CA VAL A 58 -0.89 3.90 1.42
C VAL A 58 -0.43 5.16 2.12
N GLY A 59 0.88 5.41 2.11
CA GLY A 59 1.41 6.62 2.69
C GLY A 59 0.87 7.88 1.99
N TYR A 60 0.68 8.96 2.75
CA TYR A 60 0.20 10.27 2.33
C TYR A 60 0.84 10.77 1.02
N PRO A 61 2.17 10.61 0.79
CA PRO A 61 2.78 11.02 -0.48
C PRO A 61 2.18 10.36 -1.72
N CYS A 62 1.53 9.19 -1.62
CA CYS A 62 0.86 8.51 -2.72
C CYS A 62 -0.42 9.22 -3.18
N PHE A 63 -1.04 10.05 -2.34
CA PHE A 63 -2.22 10.84 -2.70
C PHE A 63 -1.88 12.15 -3.43
N GLN A 64 -0.60 12.51 -3.49
CA GLN A 64 -0.14 13.74 -4.12
C GLN A 64 0.27 13.51 -5.58
N ASN A 65 0.06 14.51 -6.43
CA ASN A 65 0.59 14.56 -7.81
C ASN A 65 0.29 13.30 -8.64
N ASP A 66 -0.92 12.76 -8.52
CA ASP A 66 -1.39 11.59 -9.28
C ASP A 66 -0.50 10.34 -9.12
N LYS A 67 0.11 10.15 -7.94
CA LYS A 67 0.94 8.97 -7.63
C LYS A 67 0.12 7.69 -7.37
N GLY A 68 -1.19 7.72 -7.63
CA GLY A 68 -2.05 6.53 -7.63
C GLY A 68 -2.64 6.12 -6.28
N GLY A 69 -2.47 6.90 -5.21
CA GLY A 69 -3.02 6.54 -3.89
C GLY A 69 -4.55 6.42 -3.87
N LEU A 70 -5.25 7.37 -4.49
CA LEU A 70 -6.71 7.30 -4.62
C LEU A 70 -7.15 6.08 -5.45
N GLN A 71 -6.44 5.78 -6.54
CA GLN A 71 -6.71 4.63 -7.39
C GLN A 71 -6.53 3.31 -6.61
N PHE A 72 -5.44 3.19 -5.84
CA PHE A 72 -5.21 2.02 -4.97
C PHE A 72 -6.35 1.81 -3.97
N VAL A 73 -6.78 2.88 -3.27
CA VAL A 73 -7.88 2.78 -2.29
C VAL A 73 -9.17 2.36 -2.96
N LYS A 74 -9.50 2.94 -4.12
CA LYS A 74 -10.67 2.56 -4.90
C LYS A 74 -10.61 1.08 -5.29
N ASP A 75 -9.48 0.61 -5.79
CA ASP A 75 -9.32 -0.76 -6.22
C ASP A 75 -9.45 -1.76 -5.06
N MET A 76 -8.84 -1.48 -3.90
CA MET A 76 -8.97 -2.32 -2.71
C MET A 76 -10.40 -2.35 -2.18
N VAL A 77 -11.10 -1.21 -2.16
CA VAL A 77 -12.51 -1.16 -1.77
C VAL A 77 -13.39 -1.97 -2.73
N ASP A 78 -13.17 -1.83 -4.04
CA ASP A 78 -13.90 -2.58 -5.06
C ASP A 78 -13.67 -4.10 -4.89
N ILE A 79 -12.40 -4.51 -4.71
CA ILE A 79 -12.01 -5.92 -4.54
C ILE A 79 -12.62 -6.51 -3.26
N ASN A 80 -12.50 -5.81 -2.13
CA ASN A 80 -13.03 -6.31 -0.85
C ASN A 80 -14.55 -6.47 -0.91
N LYS A 81 -15.26 -5.48 -1.47
CA LYS A 81 -16.72 -5.57 -1.65
C LYS A 81 -17.12 -6.74 -2.56
N ALA A 82 -16.42 -6.92 -3.69
CA ALA A 82 -16.70 -8.01 -4.62
C ALA A 82 -16.51 -9.40 -3.99
N ASN A 83 -15.61 -9.52 -3.02
CA ASN A 83 -15.32 -10.77 -2.32
C ASN A 83 -16.03 -10.91 -0.96
N ASN A 84 -16.96 -10.00 -0.62
CA ASN A 84 -17.66 -9.98 0.66
C ASN A 84 -16.70 -9.97 1.87
N ILE A 85 -15.58 -9.24 1.73
CA ILE A 85 -14.60 -9.03 2.81
C ILE A 85 -14.97 -7.73 3.51
N HIS A 86 -15.20 -7.79 4.81
CA HIS A 86 -15.30 -6.58 5.63
C HIS A 86 -13.91 -5.99 5.86
N PHE A 87 -13.81 -4.66 5.96
CA PHE A 87 -12.51 -4.00 6.02
C PHE A 87 -12.52 -2.72 6.85
N THR A 88 -11.33 -2.34 7.32
CA THR A 88 -11.04 -1.02 7.87
C THR A 88 -9.90 -0.38 7.07
N TYR A 89 -10.10 0.87 6.66
CA TYR A 89 -9.04 1.68 6.05
C TYR A 89 -8.11 2.19 7.16
N ASP A 90 -6.81 2.01 6.98
CA ASP A 90 -5.77 2.52 7.87
C ASP A 90 -5.08 3.73 7.20
N VAL A 91 -5.20 4.96 7.71
CA VAL A 91 -5.90 5.40 8.93
C VAL A 91 -6.77 6.63 8.64
N TYR A 92 -7.85 6.81 9.41
CA TYR A 92 -8.68 8.01 9.28
C TYR A 92 -7.89 9.31 9.50
N HIS A 93 -7.09 9.40 10.56
CA HIS A 93 -6.43 10.64 10.96
C HIS A 93 -5.00 10.47 11.51
N GLU A 94 -3.97 10.67 10.67
CA GLU A 94 -2.56 10.79 11.06
C GLU A 94 -1.71 11.33 9.88
N ASP A 95 -0.44 11.66 10.11
CA ASP A 95 0.37 12.38 9.13
C ASP A 95 1.04 11.49 8.07
N ASN A 96 1.18 10.18 8.32
CA ASN A 96 1.88 9.28 7.40
C ASN A 96 0.95 8.53 6.45
N PHE A 97 -0.22 8.05 6.87
CA PHE A 97 -1.19 7.22 6.13
C PHE A 97 -2.62 7.77 6.22
N GLY A 98 -2.81 8.87 6.96
CA GLY A 98 -4.12 9.47 7.19
C GLY A 98 -4.80 9.96 5.92
N LEU A 99 -6.10 9.72 5.80
CA LEU A 99 -6.94 10.48 4.86
C LEU A 99 -7.08 11.93 5.31
N TYR A 100 -7.07 12.15 6.63
CA TYR A 100 -7.03 13.45 7.26
C TYR A 100 -5.72 13.60 8.03
N LEU A 101 -5.06 14.75 7.89
CA LEU A 101 -3.79 15.02 8.58
C LEU A 101 -4.01 15.40 10.05
N GLY A 102 -3.01 15.10 10.86
CA GLY A 102 -2.89 15.39 12.28
C GLY A 102 -2.92 16.89 12.63
N LEU A 103 -4.08 17.53 12.59
CA LEU A 103 -4.39 18.80 13.26
C LEU A 103 -3.33 19.93 13.14
N ALA A 104 -3.21 20.50 11.94
CA ALA A 104 -2.72 21.87 11.73
C ALA A 104 -3.54 22.69 10.72
N ASP A 105 -4.31 22.04 9.83
CA ASP A 105 -5.04 22.75 8.77
C ASP A 105 -6.50 23.08 9.10
N PHE A 106 -7.10 22.48 10.14
CA PHE A 106 -8.47 22.83 10.56
C PHE A 106 -8.58 24.13 11.39
N LEU A 107 -7.45 24.66 11.89
CA LEU A 107 -7.44 25.88 12.72
C LEU A 107 -6.99 27.14 11.97
N LYS A 108 -6.65 27.05 10.68
CA LYS A 108 -6.45 28.26 9.85
C LYS A 108 -7.81 28.75 9.38
N LYS A 109 -8.40 29.64 10.18
CA LYS A 109 -9.52 30.48 9.78
C LYS A 109 -9.18 31.13 8.43
N PRO A 110 -10.06 31.09 7.41
CA PRO A 110 -9.82 31.84 6.18
C PRO A 110 -9.63 33.32 6.53
N SER A 111 -8.55 33.91 6.01
CA SER A 111 -8.26 35.35 6.05
C SER A 111 -9.19 36.12 5.13
#